data_AF-A0A0S7X9I7-F1
#
_entry.id   AF-A0A0S7X9I7-F1
#
_cell.length_a   1.000
_cell.length_b   1.000
_cell.length_c   1.000
_cell.angle_alpha   90.00
_cell.angle_beta   90.00
_cell.angle_gamma   90.00
#
_symmetry.space_group_name_H-M   'P 1'
#
loop_
_entity.id
_entity.type
_entity.pdbx_description
1 polymer ?
#
loop_
_entity_poly.entity_id
_entity_poly.type
_entity_poly.pdbx_seq_one_letter_code
_entity_poly.pdbx_strand_id
1 'polypeptide(L)'
;MKKIEKAFKRIFIVVFSLIFLSCLSYWSNDPANPVVICDAEQNQTGPEVVKTADGNYIIFWVDERRGTVSGFSWNYRDIYGQKLNPLGKSLWTEDGIPIVEGYG
;
A
#
# COMPACT_ATOMS: atom_id res chain seq x y z
N MET A 1 -15.26 -20.78 43.90
CA MET A 1 -16.19 -19.99 43.06
C MET A 1 -15.59 -18.65 42.60
N LYS A 2 -15.29 -17.69 43.49
CA LYS A 2 -14.75 -16.35 43.13
C LYS A 2 -13.46 -16.33 42.26
N LYS A 3 -12.56 -17.32 42.42
CA LYS A 3 -11.33 -17.43 41.60
C LYS A 3 -11.62 -17.81 40.14
N ILE A 4 -12.64 -18.64 39.91
CA ILE A 4 -13.05 -19.11 38.57
C ILE A 4 -13.73 -17.95 37.81
N GLU A 5 -14.62 -17.22 38.47
CA GLU A 5 -15.26 -16.02 37.89
C GLU A 5 -14.25 -14.94 37.49
N LYS A 6 -13.19 -14.74 38.29
CA LYS A 6 -12.12 -13.80 37.96
C LYS A 6 -11.30 -14.27 36.74
N ALA A 7 -11.07 -15.57 36.60
CA ALA A 7 -10.41 -16.14 35.44
C ALA A 7 -11.28 -16.01 34.17
N PHE A 8 -12.58 -16.31 34.26
CA PHE A 8 -13.54 -16.13 33.16
C PHE A 8 -13.67 -14.67 32.73
N LYS A 9 -13.76 -13.72 33.67
CA LYS A 9 -13.77 -12.28 33.34
C LYS A 9 -12.48 -11.82 32.65
N ARG A 10 -11.31 -12.34 33.06
CA ARG A 10 -10.02 -12.03 32.43
C ARG A 10 -9.93 -12.59 31.01
N ILE A 11 -10.36 -13.84 30.82
CA ILE A 11 -10.39 -14.48 29.49
C ILE A 11 -11.37 -13.75 28.57
N PHE A 12 -12.55 -13.38 29.07
CA PHE A 12 -13.55 -12.63 28.30
C PHE A 12 -13.03 -11.24 27.88
N ILE A 13 -12.33 -10.52 28.77
CA ILE A 13 -11.70 -9.23 28.42
C ILE A 13 -10.62 -9.41 27.35
N VAL A 14 -9.74 -10.40 27.49
CA VAL A 14 -8.68 -10.67 26.49
C VAL A 14 -9.27 -11.04 25.13
N VAL A 15 -10.29 -11.90 25.10
CA VAL A 15 -10.97 -12.30 23.86
C VAL A 15 -11.72 -11.12 23.24
N PHE A 16 -12.40 -10.29 24.04
CA PHE A 16 -13.12 -9.11 23.56
C PHE A 16 -12.16 -8.02 23.03
N SER A 17 -11.00 -7.84 23.65
CA SER A 17 -9.94 -6.93 23.17
C SER A 17 -9.29 -7.41 21.87
N LEU A 18 -9.17 -8.72 21.65
CA LEU A 18 -8.65 -9.29 20.39
C LEU A 18 -9.64 -9.16 19.23
N ILE A 19 -10.95 -9.13 19.52
CA ILE A 19 -12.02 -8.95 18.50
C ILE A 19 -12.17 -7.47 18.10
N PHE A 20 -11.78 -6.52 18.96
CA PHE A 20 -11.81 -5.08 18.66
C PHE A 20 -10.63 -4.58 17.80
N LEU A 21 -9.62 -5.42 17.56
CA LEU A 21 -8.46 -5.06 16.72
C LEU A 21 -8.75 -5.10 15.21
N SER A 22 -9.88 -5.67 14.77
CA SER A 22 -10.17 -5.88 13.34
C SER A 22 -10.83 -4.70 12.64
N CYS A 23 -10.90 -3.53 13.28
CA CYS A 23 -11.34 -2.28 12.65
C CYS A 23 -10.21 -1.25 12.63
N LEU A 24 -9.11 -1.59 11.96
CA LEU A 24 -8.05 -0.63 11.64
C LEU A 24 -7.98 -0.51 10.12
N SER A 25 -8.70 0.46 9.59
CA SER A 25 -8.52 0.95 8.22
C SER A 25 -7.23 1.78 8.18
N TYR A 26 -6.05 1.13 8.18
CA TYR A 26 -4.77 1.80 7.95
C TYR A 26 -3.83 0.89 7.12
N TRP A 27 -3.18 1.50 6.13
CA TRP A 27 -2.27 0.84 5.20
C TRP A 27 -0.96 0.38 5.85
N SER A 28 -0.56 1.03 6.95
CA SER A 28 0.59 0.68 7.79
C SER A 28 0.21 0.83 9.26
N ASN A 29 0.56 -0.18 10.06
CA ASN A 29 0.39 -0.16 11.53
C ASN A 29 1.65 0.34 12.25
N ASP A 30 2.71 0.70 11.52
CA ASP A 30 4.00 1.12 12.05
C ASP A 30 4.59 2.28 11.22
N PRO A 31 4.55 3.52 11.74
CA PRO A 31 5.14 4.68 11.08
C PRO A 31 6.65 4.56 10.83
N ALA A 32 7.36 3.69 11.55
CA ALA A 32 8.79 3.44 11.32
C ALA A 32 9.03 2.49 10.13
N ASN A 33 8.01 1.73 9.72
CA ASN A 33 8.05 0.75 8.64
C ASN A 33 6.85 0.97 7.70
N PRO A 34 6.88 2.04 6.88
CA PRO A 34 5.82 2.28 5.91
C PRO A 34 5.77 1.15 4.87
N VAL A 35 4.58 0.90 4.33
CA VAL A 35 4.45 0.06 3.13
C VAL A 35 5.01 0.86 1.95
N VAL A 36 6.11 0.36 1.39
CA VAL A 36 6.70 0.92 0.17
C VAL A 36 5.86 0.49 -1.03
N ILE A 37 5.37 1.47 -1.79
CA ILE A 37 4.60 1.24 -3.03
C ILE A 37 5.55 1.11 -4.23
N CYS A 38 6.59 1.94 -4.23
CA CYS A 38 7.63 2.03 -5.24
C CYS A 38 8.86 2.70 -4.63
N ASP A 39 10.05 2.14 -4.83
CA ASP A 39 11.35 2.75 -4.52
C ASP A 39 12.31 2.78 -5.72
N ALA A 40 11.79 2.53 -6.93
CA ALA A 40 12.51 2.68 -8.18
C ALA A 40 13.31 3.99 -8.28
N GLU A 41 14.43 3.96 -8.99
CA GLU A 41 15.27 5.14 -9.20
C GLU A 41 14.52 6.29 -9.92
N GLN A 42 15.06 7.51 -9.79
CA GLN A 42 14.49 8.76 -10.31
C GLN A 42 13.21 9.19 -9.57
N ASN A 43 12.45 10.12 -10.15
CA ASN A 43 11.32 10.75 -9.47
C ASN A 43 10.03 9.94 -9.64
N GLN A 44 9.34 9.70 -8.53
CA GLN A 44 7.95 9.27 -8.48
C GLN A 44 7.09 10.41 -7.95
N THR A 45 6.13 10.87 -8.75
CA THR A 45 5.36 12.09 -8.45
C THR A 45 3.87 11.94 -8.74
N GLY A 46 3.06 12.78 -8.10
CA GLY A 46 1.61 12.84 -8.33
C GLY A 46 0.88 11.52 -8.12
N PRO A 47 1.03 10.86 -6.95
CA PRO A 47 0.30 9.62 -6.68
C PRO A 47 -1.22 9.90 -6.58
N GLU A 48 -2.01 9.08 -7.23
CA GLU A 48 -3.47 9.08 -7.17
C GLU A 48 -3.96 7.69 -6.79
N VAL A 49 -5.02 7.60 -5.97
CA VAL A 49 -5.53 6.32 -5.46
C VAL A 49 -7.00 6.13 -5.79
N VAL A 50 -7.35 4.94 -6.27
CA VAL A 50 -8.73 4.52 -6.50
C VAL A 50 -9.04 3.21 -5.79
N LYS A 51 -10.18 3.15 -5.12
CA LYS A 51 -10.72 1.90 -4.59
C LYS A 51 -11.44 1.15 -5.72
N THR A 52 -11.13 -0.13 -5.87
CA THR A 52 -11.72 -1.01 -6.87
C THR A 52 -12.93 -1.78 -6.32
N ALA A 53 -13.78 -2.30 -7.20
CA ALA A 53 -15.03 -2.97 -6.83
C ALA A 53 -14.81 -4.27 -6.02
N ASP A 54 -13.65 -4.91 -6.17
CA ASP A 54 -13.27 -6.12 -5.41
C ASP A 54 -12.72 -5.79 -4.00
N GLY A 55 -12.75 -4.51 -3.59
CA GLY A 55 -12.28 -4.04 -2.29
C GLY A 55 -10.79 -3.72 -2.23
N ASN A 56 -10.02 -4.01 -3.29
CA ASN A 56 -8.63 -3.63 -3.41
C ASN A 56 -8.49 -2.14 -3.77
N TYR A 57 -7.25 -1.67 -3.85
CA TYR A 57 -6.94 -0.31 -4.26
C TYR A 57 -5.88 -0.33 -5.34
N ILE A 58 -5.95 0.63 -6.25
CA ILE A 58 -4.88 0.86 -7.22
C ILE A 58 -4.35 2.26 -6.97
N ILE A 59 -3.03 2.35 -6.86
CA ILE A 59 -2.30 3.61 -6.80
C ILE A 59 -1.60 3.77 -8.14
N PHE A 60 -1.72 4.95 -8.75
CA PHE A 60 -1.02 5.31 -9.99
C PHE A 60 -0.15 6.52 -9.72
N TRP A 61 0.98 6.65 -10.41
CA TRP A 61 1.89 7.79 -10.28
C TRP A 61 2.63 8.05 -11.59
N VAL A 62 3.18 9.24 -11.72
CA VAL A 62 4.15 9.57 -12.78
C VAL A 62 5.53 9.09 -12.33
N ASP A 63 6.19 8.34 -13.19
CA ASP A 63 7.46 7.69 -12.91
C ASP A 63 8.51 8.02 -13.97
N GLU A 64 9.70 8.42 -13.50
CA GLU A 64 10.83 8.81 -14.35
C GLU A 64 11.94 7.75 -14.42
N ARG A 65 11.71 6.51 -13.95
CA ARG A 65 12.75 5.46 -13.82
C ARG A 65 13.46 5.09 -15.11
N ARG A 66 12.83 5.32 -16.26
CA ARG A 66 13.45 5.09 -17.58
C ARG A 66 14.51 6.14 -17.94
N GLY A 67 14.62 7.19 -17.13
CA GLY A 67 15.63 8.23 -17.29
C GLY A 67 15.40 9.13 -18.50
N THR A 68 16.48 9.70 -19.01
CA THR A 68 16.46 10.73 -20.06
C THR A 68 16.10 10.17 -21.43
N VAL A 69 15.25 10.90 -22.16
CA VAL A 69 14.90 10.58 -23.55
C VAL A 69 16.08 10.88 -24.47
N SER A 70 16.46 9.91 -25.31
CA SER A 70 17.60 10.05 -26.21
C SER A 70 17.43 11.26 -27.15
N GLY A 71 18.43 12.13 -27.21
CA GLY A 71 18.40 13.34 -28.02
C GLY A 71 17.70 14.54 -27.37
N PHE A 72 17.20 14.38 -26.14
CA PHE A 72 16.52 15.43 -25.40
C PHE A 72 17.07 15.58 -23.97
N SER A 73 16.77 16.70 -23.32
CA SER A 73 17.22 17.00 -21.95
C SER A 73 16.17 16.70 -20.87
N TRP A 74 15.11 15.96 -21.20
CA TRP A 74 14.01 15.63 -20.28
C TRP A 74 13.87 14.11 -20.13
N ASN A 75 13.28 13.68 -19.01
CA ASN A 75 13.06 12.27 -18.69
C ASN A 75 11.74 11.76 -19.28
N TYR A 76 11.67 10.45 -19.53
CA TYR A 76 10.39 9.77 -19.72
C TYR A 76 9.51 10.00 -18.49
N ARG A 77 8.22 10.29 -18.70
CA ARG A 77 7.24 10.47 -17.64
C ARG A 77 6.09 9.51 -17.89
N ASP A 78 6.33 8.26 -17.54
CA ASP A 78 5.39 7.17 -17.76
C ASP A 78 4.43 7.05 -16.58
N ILE A 79 3.24 6.48 -16.83
CA ILE A 79 2.29 6.20 -15.75
C ILE A 79 2.53 4.77 -15.29
N TYR A 80 2.90 4.62 -14.03
CA TYR A 80 3.01 3.33 -13.36
C TYR A 80 1.87 3.16 -12.36
N GLY A 81 1.61 1.91 -11.99
CA GLY A 81 0.61 1.58 -10.98
C GLY A 81 0.95 0.36 -10.14
N GLN A 82 0.42 0.34 -8.93
CA GLN A 82 0.51 -0.76 -7.97
C GLN A 82 -0.89 -1.08 -7.47
N LYS A 83 -1.25 -2.36 -7.45
CA LYS A 83 -2.50 -2.82 -6.85
C LYS A 83 -2.22 -3.34 -5.46
N LEU A 84 -2.96 -2.87 -4.46
CA LEU A 84 -2.84 -3.31 -3.08
C LEU A 84 -4.13 -3.99 -2.60
N ASN A 85 -3.99 -5.03 -1.78
CA ASN A 85 -5.13 -5.55 -1.04
C ASN A 85 -5.54 -4.63 0.13
N PRO A 86 -6.68 -4.87 0.81
CA PRO A 86 -7.12 -4.05 1.94
C PRO A 86 -6.14 -4.01 3.14
N LEU A 87 -5.13 -4.89 3.16
CA LEU A 87 -4.12 -4.97 4.21
C LEU A 87 -2.81 -4.26 3.81
N GLY A 88 -2.75 -3.57 2.66
CA GLY A 88 -1.53 -2.92 2.19
C GLY A 88 -0.50 -3.81 1.54
N LYS A 89 -0.85 -5.06 1.21
CA LYS A 89 0.06 -5.92 0.47
C LYS A 89 -0.03 -5.63 -1.03
N SER A 90 1.10 -5.38 -1.67
CA SER A 90 1.24 -5.34 -3.13
C SER A 90 0.81 -6.65 -3.77
N LEU A 91 -0.02 -6.51 -4.80
CA LEU A 91 -0.59 -7.59 -5.60
C LEU A 91 0.03 -7.66 -7.00
N TRP A 92 0.68 -6.60 -7.45
CA TRP A 92 1.54 -6.62 -8.62
C TRP A 92 3.01 -6.70 -8.22
N THR A 93 3.89 -6.76 -9.23
CA THR A 93 5.33 -6.80 -9.04
C THR A 93 5.82 -5.64 -8.19
N GLU A 94 6.99 -5.81 -7.58
CA GLU A 94 7.73 -4.73 -6.92
C GLU A 94 7.86 -3.52 -7.86
N ASP A 95 7.78 -2.32 -7.29
CA ASP A 95 7.73 -1.05 -8.01
C ASP A 95 6.59 -0.90 -9.03
N GLY A 96 5.58 -1.75 -8.96
CA GLY A 96 4.41 -1.70 -9.84
C GLY A 96 4.68 -2.13 -11.27
N ILE A 97 3.70 -1.85 -12.13
CA ILE A 97 3.74 -2.14 -13.56
C ILE A 97 3.51 -0.86 -14.36
N PRO A 98 4.06 -0.75 -15.58
CA PRO A 98 3.69 0.33 -16.48
C PRO A 98 2.22 0.20 -16.89
N ILE A 99 1.49 1.30 -16.76
CA ILE A 99 0.10 1.45 -17.23
C ILE A 99 0.08 2.09 -18.61
N VAL A 100 0.93 3.11 -18.81
CA VAL A 100 1.16 3.75 -20.10
C VAL A 100 2.65 4.05 -20.23
N GLU A 101 3.23 3.60 -21.34
CA GLU A 101 4.59 3.95 -21.75
C GLU A 101 4.52 4.91 -22.92
N GLY A 102 5.07 6.12 -22.74
CA GLY A 102 5.24 7.08 -23.82
C GLY A 102 6.37 6.66 -24.75
N TYR A 103 6.16 6.79 -26.06
CA TYR A 103 7.26 7.03 -26.98
C TYR A 103 7.59 8.52 -26.87
N GLY A 104 8.83 8.84 -26.52
CA GLY A 104 9.32 10.22 -26.48
C GLY A 104 9.20 10.91 -27.84
#